data_AF-A0A3D1J8H7-F1
#
_entry.id   AF-A0A3D1J8H7-F1
#
_cell.length_a   1.000
_cell.length_b   1.000
_cell.length_c   1.000
_cell.angle_alpha   90.00
_cell.angle_beta   90.00
_cell.angle_gamma   90.00
#
_symmetry.space_group_name_H-M   'P 1'
#
loop_
_entity.id
_entity.type
_entity.pdbx_description
1 polymer ?
#
loop_
_entity_poly.entity_id
_entity_poly.type
_entity_poly.pdbx_seq_one_letter_code
_entity_poly.pdbx_strand_id
1 'polypeptide(L)' 'MSEVKVEVLNHVSGEELENMLNHYLGAGFNIQDSHVRWYQGTIEGVYVFVKYIAVEIEQEG' A
#
# COMPACT_ATOMS: atom_id res chain seq x y z
N MET A 1 1.98 -9.02 -14.75
CA MET A 1 2.77 -9.26 -13.51
C MET A 1 2.20 -8.36 -12.42
N SER A 2 2.25 -8.73 -11.14
CA SER A 2 1.84 -7.84 -10.05
C SER A 2 3.05 -7.40 -9.22
N GLU A 3 3.06 -6.14 -8.80
CA GLU A 3 3.98 -5.63 -7.78
C GLU A 3 3.27 -5.61 -6.43
N VAL A 4 3.92 -6.12 -5.39
CA VAL A 4 3.38 -6.18 -4.03
C VAL A 4 4.31 -5.43 -3.08
N LYS A 5 3.75 -4.57 -2.24
CA LYS A 5 4.46 -3.88 -1.16
C LYS A 5 3.76 -4.14 0.16
N VAL A 6 4.54 -4.29 1.23
CA VAL A 6 4.03 -4.48 2.59
C VAL A 6 4.63 -3.40 3.46
N GLU A 7 3.76 -2.63 4.10
CA GLU A 7 4.16 -1.59 5.05
C GLU A 7 3.77 -1.97 6.46
N VAL A 8 4.70 -1.76 7.39
CA VAL A 8 4.50 -2.02 8.82
C VAL A 8 4.68 -0.72 9.58
N LEU A 9 3.61 -0.25 10.20
CA LEU A 9 3.55 1.00 10.94
C LEU A 9 3.58 0.68 12.45
N ASN A 10 4.41 1.42 13.18
CA ASN A 10 4.51 1.34 14.63
C ASN A 10 4.41 2.75 15.20
N HIS A 11 3.37 3.01 15.99
CA HIS A 11 3.12 4.28 16.67
C HIS A 11 3.14 5.51 15.74
N VAL A 12 2.48 5.44 14.59
CA VAL A 12 2.41 6.57 13.66
C VAL A 12 1.18 7.44 13.91
N SER A 13 1.27 8.71 13.54
CA SER A 13 0.13 9.63 13.53
C SER A 13 -0.82 9.34 12.35
N GLY A 14 -2.04 9.90 12.42
CA GLY A 14 -2.99 9.84 11.31
C GLY A 14 -2.48 10.53 10.04
N GLU A 15 -1.73 11.61 10.18
CA GLU A 15 -1.13 12.36 9.06
C GLU A 15 -0.05 11.53 8.36
N GLU A 16 0.81 10.84 9.13
CA GLU A 16 1.82 9.93 8.57
C GLU A 16 1.17 8.76 7.82
N LEU A 17 0.09 8.19 8.38
CA LEU A 17 -0.69 7.16 7.70
C LEU A 17 -1.26 7.70 6.38
N GLU A 18 -1.92 8.86 6.41
CA GLU A 18 -2.52 9.47 5.21
C GLU A 18 -1.49 9.73 4.13
N ASN A 19 -0.32 10.26 4.49
CA ASN A 19 0.79 10.50 3.56
C ASN A 19 1.28 9.19 2.91
N MET A 20 1.44 8.13 3.68
CA MET A 20 1.83 6.81 3.17
C MET A 20 0.76 6.25 2.21
N LEU A 21 -0.52 6.33 2.59
CA LEU A 21 -1.63 5.87 1.73
C LEU A 21 -1.66 6.65 0.41
N ASN A 22 -1.57 7.98 0.47
CA ASN A 22 -1.56 8.83 -0.72
C ASN A 22 -0.35 8.54 -1.63
N HIS A 23 0.82 8.26 -1.07
CA HIS A 23 2.00 7.87 -1.83
C HIS A 23 1.75 6.60 -2.65
N TYR A 24 1.24 5.54 -2.01
CA TYR A 24 1.02 4.25 -2.68
C TYR A 24 -0.14 4.29 -3.67
N LEU A 25 -1.26 4.91 -3.30
CA LEU A 25 -2.41 5.06 -4.18
C LEU A 25 -2.06 5.92 -5.40
N GLY A 26 -1.29 7.00 -5.21
CA GLY A 26 -0.78 7.85 -6.29
C GLY A 26 0.21 7.14 -7.21
N ALA A 27 0.98 6.18 -6.69
CA ALA A 27 1.86 5.31 -7.48
C ALA A 27 1.10 4.19 -8.23
N GLY A 28 -0.23 4.11 -8.10
CA GLY A 28 -1.09 3.13 -8.77
C GLY A 28 -1.19 1.79 -8.04
N PHE A 29 -0.79 1.71 -6.78
CA PHE A 29 -1.12 0.56 -5.94
C PHE A 29 -2.53 0.69 -5.37
N ASN A 30 -3.14 -0.45 -5.05
CA ASN A 30 -4.36 -0.54 -4.26
C ASN A 30 -4.11 -1.34 -2.99
N ILE A 31 -4.87 -1.07 -1.94
CA ILE A 31 -4.82 -1.85 -0.70
C ILE A 31 -5.56 -3.15 -0.94
N GLN A 32 -4.84 -4.27 -0.80
CA GLN A 32 -5.40 -5.61 -0.92
C GLN A 32 -5.87 -6.15 0.43
N ASP A 33 -5.13 -5.86 1.49
CA ASP A 33 -5.46 -6.24 2.87
C ASP A 33 -4.80 -5.26 3.85
N SER A 34 -5.36 -5.15 5.06
CA SER A 34 -4.77 -4.36 6.13
C SER A 34 -5.22 -4.87 7.50
N HIS A 35 -4.30 -4.85 8.47
CA HIS A 35 -4.61 -5.07 9.88
C HIS A 35 -4.13 -3.88 10.69
N VAL A 36 -5.05 -3.16 11.33
CA VAL A 36 -4.76 -1.85 11.95
C VAL A 36 -5.34 -1.78 13.35
N ARG A 37 -4.57 -1.23 14.27
CA ARG A 37 -4.97 -0.91 15.63
C ARG A 37 -4.75 0.58 15.88
N TRP A 38 -5.76 1.21 16.48
CA TRP A 38 -5.72 2.59 16.91
C TRP A 38 -5.69 2.61 18.43
N TYR A 39 -4.65 3.19 19.02
CA TYR A 39 -4.50 3.28 20.46
C TYR A 39 -3.79 4.58 20.85
N GLN A 40 -4.38 5.29 21.82
CA GLN A 40 -3.84 6.55 22.36
C GLN A 40 -3.42 7.58 21.30
N GLY A 41 -4.20 7.70 20.22
CA GLY A 41 -3.91 8.66 19.14
C GLY A 41 -2.79 8.25 18.19
N THR A 42 -2.28 7.03 18.33
CA THR A 42 -1.28 6.44 17.43
C THR A 42 -1.85 5.22 16.73
N ILE A 43 -1.28 4.90 15.58
CA ILE A 43 -1.67 3.81 14.71
C ILE A 43 -0.53 2.80 14.66
N GLU A 44 -0.88 1.54 14.84
CA GLU A 44 -0.02 0.39 14.56
C GLU A 44 -0.73 -0.47 13.54
N GLY A 45 -0.03 -0.96 12.52
CA GLY A 45 -0.69 -1.80 11.54
C GLY A 45 0.19 -2.27 10.42
N VAL A 46 -0.36 -3.20 9.65
CA VAL A 46 0.26 -3.75 8.44
C VAL A 46 -0.67 -3.47 7.27
N TYR A 47 -0.13 -2.98 6.16
CA TYR A 47 -0.85 -2.72 4.92
C TYR A 47 -0.20 -3.48 3.78
N VAL A 48 -1.02 -4.18 3.00
CA VAL A 48 -0.58 -4.91 1.80
C VAL A 48 -1.09 -4.15 0.58
N PHE A 49 -0.16 -3.67 -0.24
CA PHE A 49 -0.43 -2.92 -1.47
C PHE A 49 -0.13 -3.78 -2.69
N VAL A 50 -1.02 -3.74 -3.69
CA VAL A 50 -0.88 -4.49 -4.94
C VAL A 50 -1.10 -3.56 -6.13
N LYS A 51 -0.19 -3.62 -7.10
CA LYS A 51 -0.30 -2.95 -8.40
C LYS A 51 -0.25 -3.99 -9.51
N TYR A 52 -1.28 -4.03 -10.35
CA TYR A 52 -1.32 -4.91 -11.51
C TYR A 52 -0.66 -4.23 -12.71
N ILE A 53 0.39 -4.84 -13.24
CA ILE A 53 1.10 -4.38 -14.42
C ILE A 53 0.65 -5.25 -15.60
N ALA A 54 -0.08 -4.64 -16.53
CA ALA A 54 -0.36 -5.28 -17.82
C ALA A 54 0.97 -5.55 -18.50
N VAL A 55 1.21 -6.81 -18.89
CA VAL A 55 2.36 -7.15 -19.73
C VAL A 55 1.86 -7.01 -21.15
N GLU A 56 2.35 -6.01 -21.88
CA GLU A 56 2.20 -6.01 -23.33
C GLU A 56 3.05 -7.18 -23.85
N ILE A 57 2.37 -8.23 -24.30
CA ILE A 57 3.02 -9.30 -25.04
C ILE A 57 3.15 -8.74 -26.46
N GLU A 58 4.33 -8.24 -26.81
CA GLU A 58 4.66 -7.99 -28.22
C GLU A 58 4.54 -9.34 -28.95
N GLN A 59 3.49 -9.50 -29.74
CA GLN A 59 3.39 -10.61 -30.69
C GLN A 59 4.43 -10.32 -31.79
N GLU A 60 5.62 -10.88 -31.65
CA GLU A 60 6.57 -10.96 -32.77
C GLU A 60 5.99 -11.90 -33.84
N GLY A 61 5.59 -11.31 -34.97
CA GLY A 61 5.71 -11.88 -36.32
C GLY A 61 4.84 -13.08 -36.70
#